data_AF-A0A2A2QIP7-F1
#
_entry.id   AF-A0A2A2QIP7-F1
#
_cell.length_a   1.000
_cell.length_b   1.000
_cell.length_c   1.000
_cell.angle_alpha   90.00
_cell.angle_beta   90.00
_cell.angle_gamma   90.00
#
_symmetry.space_group_name_H-M   'P 1'
#
loop_
_entity.id
_entity.type
_entity.pdbx_description
1 polymer ?
#
loop_
_entity_poly.entity_id
_entity_poly.type
_entity_poly.pdbx_seq_one_letter_code
_entity_poly.pdbx_strand_id
1 'polypeptide(L)'
;MALQEHSVSSRLLRKRTAGLAVPMSGKKRPVPGAAKVGEFEQACRNALRWSRSELLALAIDRGCAHYASLWPRLPAPTGVLPHEVLGCALLRGPEDAETFQAIRCGAMVLSDWNNDPELVVEAAVRLAVSGRVSHVAKLGLRYDTRPDYWRAVIEVLPEECTEEDFLPGVSRLTRETFGSSPRHGVIREWLRSDFTR
;
A
#
# COMPACT_ATOMS: atom_id res chain seq x y z
N MET A 1 19.84 34.58 -65.56
CA MET A 1 19.33 33.38 -66.24
C MET A 1 18.42 32.67 -65.26
N ALA A 2 17.09 32.85 -65.40
CA ALA A 2 16.17 32.03 -66.22
C ALA A 2 15.87 30.71 -65.49
N LEU A 3 14.73 30.56 -64.80
CA LEU A 3 13.35 30.24 -65.25
C LEU A 3 13.16 28.83 -65.86
N GLN A 4 12.00 28.25 -65.48
CA GLN A 4 11.27 27.07 -65.98
C GLN A 4 11.69 25.71 -65.41
N GLU A 5 10.87 25.03 -64.59
CA GLU A 5 9.51 24.47 -64.79
C GLU A 5 9.43 23.31 -65.81
N HIS A 6 8.99 22.14 -65.33
CA HIS A 6 8.15 21.09 -65.95
C HIS A 6 8.11 19.92 -64.92
N SER A 7 7.10 19.72 -64.06
CA SER A 7 5.71 19.27 -64.27
C SER A 7 5.54 18.02 -65.13
N VAL A 8 5.36 16.85 -64.50
CA VAL A 8 4.39 15.74 -64.79
C VAL A 8 4.40 14.83 -63.54
N SER A 9 3.41 14.76 -62.63
CA SER A 9 2.02 14.27 -62.68
C SER A 9 1.84 12.77 -62.93
N SER A 10 1.76 11.96 -61.86
CA SER A 10 0.99 10.72 -61.87
C SER A 10 0.40 10.39 -60.50
N ARG A 11 -0.92 10.22 -60.51
CA ARG A 11 -1.85 9.98 -59.39
C ARG A 11 -1.86 8.52 -58.93
N LEU A 12 -2.48 8.33 -57.77
CA LEU A 12 -2.98 7.09 -57.13
C LEU A 12 -1.88 6.28 -56.40
N LEU A 13 -1.99 5.88 -55.14
CA LEU A 13 -3.17 5.50 -54.36
C LEU A 13 -3.11 6.04 -52.92
N ARG A 14 -4.25 6.54 -52.47
CA ARG A 14 -4.64 6.59 -51.05
C ARG A 14 -4.61 5.17 -50.47
N LYS A 15 -3.96 4.97 -49.33
CA LYS A 15 -4.48 4.09 -48.26
C LYS A 15 -4.10 4.71 -46.91
N ARG A 16 -5.12 5.32 -46.30
CA ARG A 16 -5.17 5.62 -44.86
C ARG A 16 -5.09 4.29 -44.10
N THR A 17 -4.15 4.17 -43.19
CA THR A 17 -4.28 3.27 -42.04
C THR A 17 -4.25 4.14 -40.80
N ALA A 18 -5.45 4.59 -40.41
CA ALA A 18 -5.72 5.01 -39.05
C ALA A 18 -5.64 3.76 -38.17
N GLY A 19 -4.51 3.58 -37.49
CA GLY A 19 -4.32 2.56 -36.47
C GLY A 19 -4.80 3.09 -35.13
N LEU A 20 -5.98 2.60 -34.74
CA LEU A 20 -6.67 2.71 -33.45
C LEU A 20 -5.89 3.34 -32.28
N ALA A 21 -6.28 4.57 -31.93
CA ALA A 21 -6.15 5.07 -30.57
C ALA A 21 -7.05 4.21 -29.67
N VAL A 22 -6.44 3.46 -28.75
CA VAL A 22 -7.16 2.78 -27.66
C VAL A 22 -7.65 3.86 -26.69
N PRO A 23 -8.96 4.03 -26.47
CA PRO A 23 -9.42 4.91 -25.41
C PRO A 23 -9.03 4.27 -24.08
N MET A 24 -8.08 4.89 -23.38
CA MET A 24 -7.87 4.71 -21.94
C MET A 24 -9.14 5.18 -21.24
N SER A 25 -10.14 4.30 -21.17
CA SER A 25 -11.31 4.48 -20.32
C SER A 25 -10.81 4.39 -18.89
N GLY A 26 -10.40 5.54 -18.35
CA GLY A 26 -10.27 5.74 -16.92
C GLY A 26 -11.63 5.48 -16.32
N LYS A 27 -11.87 4.25 -15.88
CA LYS A 27 -12.98 3.91 -15.00
C LYS A 27 -12.79 4.78 -13.76
N LYS A 28 -13.50 5.91 -13.69
CA LYS A 28 -13.71 6.61 -12.43
C LYS A 28 -14.30 5.57 -11.49
N ARG A 29 -13.51 5.12 -10.51
CA ARG A 29 -14.03 4.32 -9.41
C ARG A 29 -15.20 5.10 -8.80
N PRO A 30 -16.31 4.43 -8.45
CA PRO A 30 -17.40 5.11 -7.79
C PRO A 30 -16.83 5.74 -6.52
N VAL A 31 -16.86 7.08 -6.45
CA VAL A 31 -16.56 7.82 -5.22
C VAL A 31 -17.47 7.24 -4.14
N PRO A 32 -16.94 6.79 -2.99
CA PRO A 32 -17.77 6.27 -1.92
C PRO A 32 -18.88 7.28 -1.61
N GLY A 33 -20.13 6.82 -1.51
CA GLY A 33 -21.24 7.70 -1.13
C GLY A 33 -20.93 8.39 0.22
N ALA A 34 -21.45 9.60 0.43
CA ALA A 34 -21.15 10.42 1.61
C ALA A 34 -21.28 9.70 2.97
N ALA A 35 -22.17 8.70 3.08
CA ALA A 35 -22.30 7.85 4.25
C ALA A 35 -21.02 7.02 4.53
N LYS A 36 -20.38 6.46 3.50
CA LYS A 36 -19.12 5.70 3.62
C LYS A 36 -17.95 6.60 4.01
N VAL A 37 -17.95 7.85 3.56
CA VAL A 37 -16.93 8.85 3.93
C VAL A 37 -17.04 9.19 5.42
N GLY A 38 -18.27 9.43 5.92
CA GLY A 38 -18.51 9.71 7.34
C GLY A 38 -18.13 8.55 8.26
N GLU A 39 -18.41 7.31 7.84
CA GLU A 39 -18.00 6.09 8.55
C GLU A 39 -16.47 5.93 8.62
N PHE A 40 -15.78 6.17 7.50
CA PHE A 40 -14.31 6.08 7.45
C PHE A 40 -13.63 7.11 8.34
N GLU A 41 -14.10 8.36 8.29
CA GLU A 41 -13.59 9.42 9.14
C GLU A 41 -13.82 9.11 10.63
N GLN A 42 -15.00 8.57 10.97
CA GLN A 42 -15.28 8.11 12.32
C GLN A 42 -14.35 6.96 12.74
N ALA A 43 -14.02 6.05 11.83
CA ALA A 43 -13.06 4.98 12.10
C ALA A 43 -11.66 5.55 12.40
N CYS A 44 -11.17 6.54 11.63
CA CYS A 44 -9.91 7.22 11.93
C CYS A 44 -9.94 7.87 13.33
N ARG A 45 -11.03 8.57 13.68
CA ARG A 45 -11.19 9.16 15.03
C ARG A 45 -11.21 8.11 16.13
N ASN A 46 -11.88 6.98 15.89
CA ASN A 46 -11.94 5.89 16.87
C ASN A 46 -10.56 5.26 17.06
N ALA A 47 -9.81 5.05 15.99
CA ALA A 47 -8.46 4.52 16.05
C ALA A 47 -7.52 5.40 16.88
N LEU A 48 -7.72 6.73 16.88
CA LEU A 48 -6.95 7.63 17.73
C LEU A 48 -7.12 7.37 19.23
N ARG A 49 -8.28 6.83 19.64
CA ARG A 49 -8.62 6.56 21.05
C ARG A 49 -8.18 5.18 21.53
N TRP A 50 -7.88 4.28 20.61
CA TRP A 50 -7.45 2.93 20.95
C TRP A 50 -5.99 2.93 21.35
N SER A 51 -5.68 2.18 22.40
CA SER A 51 -4.32 1.89 22.81
C SER A 51 -3.61 1.03 21.77
N ARG A 52 -2.28 1.09 21.78
CA ARG A 52 -1.43 0.24 20.93
C ARG A 52 -1.74 -1.25 21.12
N SER A 53 -1.95 -1.67 22.37
CA SER A 53 -2.28 -3.06 22.72
C SER A 53 -3.60 -3.52 22.10
N GLU A 54 -4.62 -2.67 22.11
CA GLU A 54 -5.92 -2.95 21.47
C GLU A 54 -5.80 -3.06 19.95
N LEU A 55 -5.04 -2.16 19.31
CA LEU A 55 -4.77 -2.21 17.88
C LEU A 55 -4.02 -3.49 17.50
N LEU A 56 -3.02 -3.88 18.30
CA LEU A 56 -2.25 -5.11 18.06
C LEU A 56 -3.08 -6.37 18.26
N ALA A 57 -3.91 -6.41 19.30
CA ALA A 57 -4.85 -7.50 19.52
C ALA A 57 -5.79 -7.67 18.31
N LEU A 58 -6.33 -6.56 17.79
CA LEU A 58 -7.18 -6.59 16.59
C LEU A 58 -6.41 -7.05 15.34
N ALA A 59 -5.17 -6.60 15.13
CA ALA A 59 -4.37 -7.02 13.99
C ALA A 59 -4.01 -8.52 14.03
N ILE A 60 -3.69 -9.04 15.21
CA ILE A 60 -3.41 -10.47 15.41
C ILE A 60 -4.67 -11.31 15.15
N ASP A 61 -5.81 -10.87 15.68
CA ASP A 61 -7.11 -11.49 15.43
C ASP A 61 -7.44 -11.53 13.93
N ARG A 62 -7.01 -10.50 13.19
CA ARG A 62 -7.12 -10.41 11.73
C ARG A 62 -5.93 -11.01 10.97
N GLY A 63 -5.26 -11.99 11.54
CA GLY A 63 -4.30 -12.80 10.79
C GLY A 63 -2.89 -12.23 10.70
N CYS A 64 -2.50 -11.24 11.51
CA CYS A 64 -1.09 -10.88 11.71
C CYS A 64 -0.35 -11.86 12.65
N ALA A 65 -0.46 -13.16 12.37
CA ALA A 65 0.00 -14.22 13.27
C ALA A 65 1.53 -14.28 13.43
N HIS A 66 2.30 -13.81 12.44
CA HIS A 66 3.75 -13.91 12.43
C HIS A 66 4.42 -13.19 13.63
N TYR A 67 3.80 -12.13 14.16
CA TYR A 67 4.30 -11.41 15.33
C TYR A 67 3.51 -11.69 16.62
N ALA A 68 2.50 -12.55 16.56
CA ALA A 68 1.60 -12.79 17.70
C ALA A 68 2.32 -13.33 18.93
N SER A 69 3.38 -14.11 18.77
CA SER A 69 4.16 -14.65 19.89
C SER A 69 4.94 -13.59 20.68
N LEU A 70 5.10 -12.39 20.12
CA LEU A 70 5.79 -11.28 20.77
C LEU A 70 4.85 -10.45 21.66
N TRP A 71 3.54 -10.75 21.64
CA TRP A 71 2.53 -9.97 22.33
C TRP A 71 1.72 -10.80 23.35
N PRO A 72 1.32 -10.21 24.48
CA PRO A 72 0.35 -10.84 25.36
C PRO A 72 -0.97 -11.06 24.60
N ARG A 73 -1.58 -12.23 24.80
CA ARG A 73 -2.91 -12.52 24.25
C ARG A 73 -3.96 -11.69 24.97
N LEU A 74 -4.33 -10.57 24.37
CA LEU A 74 -5.44 -9.73 24.82
C LEU A 74 -6.67 -10.00 23.95
N PRO A 75 -7.89 -9.90 24.52
CA PRO A 75 -9.10 -9.96 23.72
C PRO A 75 -9.11 -8.77 22.74
N ALA A 76 -9.47 -9.03 21.49
CA ALA A 76 -9.65 -7.96 20.51
C ALA A 76 -10.83 -7.06 20.95
N PRO A 77 -10.73 -5.73 20.76
CA PRO A 77 -11.81 -4.83 21.10
C PRO A 77 -13.07 -5.11 20.28
N THR A 78 -14.24 -4.84 20.86
CA THR A 78 -15.51 -4.86 20.14
C THR A 78 -15.63 -3.58 19.30
N GLY A 79 -15.08 -3.61 18.09
CA GLY A 79 -15.19 -2.50 17.15
C GLY A 79 -14.63 -2.84 15.77
N VAL A 80 -15.19 -2.19 14.74
CA VAL A 80 -14.76 -2.42 13.35
C VAL A 80 -13.91 -1.24 12.90
N LEU A 81 -12.59 -1.44 12.87
CA LEU A 81 -11.70 -0.56 12.10
C LEU A 81 -11.51 -1.17 10.71
N PRO A 82 -11.59 -0.40 9.61
CA PRO A 82 -11.08 -0.83 8.30
C PRO A 82 -9.59 -1.21 8.40
N HIS A 83 -9.10 -2.12 7.56
CA HIS A 83 -7.69 -2.52 7.59
C HIS A 83 -6.75 -1.35 7.29
N GLU A 84 -7.16 -0.48 6.38
CA GLU A 84 -6.43 0.72 5.97
C GLU A 84 -6.21 1.64 7.18
N VAL A 85 -7.26 1.82 7.99
CA VAL A 85 -7.21 2.60 9.25
C VAL A 85 -6.39 1.88 10.31
N LEU A 86 -6.60 0.57 10.50
CA LEU A 86 -5.87 -0.23 11.49
C LEU A 86 -4.35 -0.23 11.22
N GLY A 87 -3.95 -0.48 9.98
CA GLY A 87 -2.55 -0.48 9.55
C GLY A 87 -1.89 0.89 9.77
N CYS A 88 -2.56 1.97 9.39
CA CYS A 88 -2.10 3.33 9.66
C CYS A 88 -2.05 3.67 11.16
N ALA A 89 -3.03 3.20 11.94
CA ALA A 89 -3.07 3.46 13.38
C ALA A 89 -1.92 2.77 14.13
N LEU A 90 -1.50 1.58 13.68
CA LEU A 90 -0.36 0.83 14.21
C LEU A 90 1.00 1.47 13.89
N LEU A 91 1.05 2.30 12.85
CA LEU A 91 2.25 3.05 12.50
C LEU A 91 2.45 4.27 13.41
N ARG A 92 1.51 4.61 14.32
CA ARG A 92 1.63 5.79 15.20
C ARG A 92 2.51 5.54 16.42
N GLY A 93 3.04 6.63 16.99
CA GLY A 93 3.75 6.63 18.26
C GLY A 93 5.18 7.15 18.15
N PRO A 94 5.85 7.40 19.28
CA PRO A 94 7.24 7.85 19.30
C PRO A 94 8.20 6.78 18.77
N GLU A 95 9.44 7.16 18.52
CA GLU A 95 10.49 6.25 18.07
C GLU A 95 10.99 5.34 19.22
N ASP A 96 10.16 4.35 19.60
CA ASP A 96 10.45 3.37 20.65
C ASP A 96 10.28 1.91 20.18
N ALA A 97 10.86 0.97 20.93
CA ALA A 97 10.88 -0.44 20.57
C ALA A 97 9.49 -1.05 20.40
N GLU A 98 8.51 -0.58 21.18
CA GLU A 98 7.12 -1.02 21.05
C GLU A 98 6.49 -0.55 19.73
N THR A 99 6.74 0.70 19.35
CA THR A 99 6.31 1.28 18.08
C THR A 99 6.97 0.57 16.92
N PHE A 100 8.25 0.21 17.04
CA PHE A 100 8.94 -0.58 16.03
C PHE A 100 8.21 -1.90 15.74
N GLN A 101 7.77 -2.62 16.77
CA GLN A 101 7.00 -3.86 16.59
C GLN A 101 5.59 -3.58 16.04
N ALA A 102 4.93 -2.52 16.51
CA ALA A 102 3.64 -2.10 15.99
C ALA A 102 3.71 -1.78 14.49
N ILE A 103 4.77 -1.12 14.03
CA ILE A 103 5.04 -0.83 12.62
C ILE A 103 5.13 -2.13 11.80
N ARG A 104 5.75 -3.20 12.33
CA ARG A 104 5.84 -4.49 11.63
C ARG A 104 4.48 -5.14 11.43
N CYS A 105 3.63 -5.13 12.46
CA CYS A 105 2.24 -5.57 12.33
C CYS A 105 1.44 -4.66 11.38
N GLY A 106 1.61 -3.34 11.51
CA GLY A 106 0.97 -2.34 10.64
C GLY A 106 1.30 -2.57 9.17
N ALA A 107 2.57 -2.85 8.85
CA ALA A 107 3.00 -3.19 7.50
C ALA A 107 2.32 -4.46 6.97
N MET A 108 2.17 -5.51 7.79
CA MET A 108 1.43 -6.72 7.39
C MET A 108 -0.05 -6.41 7.08
N VAL A 109 -0.71 -5.64 7.96
CA VAL A 109 -2.11 -5.20 7.75
C VAL A 109 -2.24 -4.37 6.49
N LEU A 110 -1.34 -3.40 6.26
CA LEU A 110 -1.34 -2.55 5.08
C LEU A 110 -1.09 -3.32 3.78
N SER A 111 -0.45 -4.48 3.87
CA SER A 111 -0.16 -5.30 2.70
C SER A 111 -1.36 -6.14 2.24
N ASP A 112 -2.41 -6.25 3.07
CA ASP A 112 -3.58 -7.11 2.84
C ASP A 112 -4.15 -6.99 1.41
N TRP A 113 -4.63 -8.11 0.87
CA TRP A 113 -5.13 -8.20 -0.50
C TRP A 113 -6.28 -7.23 -0.78
N ASN A 114 -7.09 -6.96 0.23
CA ASN A 114 -8.33 -6.20 0.10
C ASN A 114 -8.20 -4.72 0.44
N ASN A 115 -6.99 -4.24 0.72
CA ASN A 115 -6.78 -2.81 0.97
C ASN A 115 -6.90 -1.99 -0.30
N ASP A 116 -7.57 -0.84 -0.18
CA ASP A 116 -7.61 0.18 -1.23
C ASP A 116 -6.46 1.18 -1.03
N PRO A 117 -5.54 1.36 -2.02
CA PRO A 117 -4.48 2.36 -1.96
C PRO A 117 -4.96 3.76 -1.59
N GLU A 118 -6.11 4.20 -2.12
CA GLU A 118 -6.64 5.54 -1.86
C GLU A 118 -7.03 5.71 -0.39
N LEU A 119 -7.67 4.69 0.20
CA LEU A 119 -8.07 4.69 1.61
C LEU A 119 -6.85 4.56 2.54
N VAL A 120 -5.80 3.84 2.13
CA VAL A 120 -4.54 3.81 2.89
C VAL A 120 -3.94 5.21 2.98
N VAL A 121 -3.85 5.93 1.86
CA VAL A 121 -3.32 7.30 1.87
C VAL A 121 -4.23 8.24 2.66
N GLU A 122 -5.54 8.11 2.51
CA GLU A 122 -6.52 8.92 3.25
C GLU A 122 -6.37 8.75 4.77
N ALA A 123 -6.20 7.50 5.24
CA ALA A 123 -5.93 7.19 6.64
C ALA A 123 -4.55 7.68 7.07
N ALA A 124 -3.52 7.55 6.23
CA ALA A 124 -2.16 7.96 6.54
C ALA A 124 -2.06 9.46 6.82
N VAL A 125 -2.72 10.28 6.00
CA VAL A 125 -2.80 11.74 6.19
C VAL A 125 -3.54 12.07 7.48
N ARG A 126 -4.72 11.47 7.72
CA ARG A 126 -5.53 11.75 8.93
C ARG A 126 -4.86 11.33 10.22
N LEU A 127 -4.06 10.27 10.19
CA LEU A 127 -3.36 9.73 11.34
C LEU A 127 -1.92 10.25 11.46
N ALA A 128 -1.51 11.16 10.57
CA ALA A 128 -0.18 11.77 10.52
C ALA A 128 0.97 10.74 10.45
N VAL A 129 0.82 9.72 9.59
CA VAL A 129 1.81 8.63 9.41
C VAL A 129 2.28 8.47 7.96
N SER A 130 2.05 9.46 7.10
CA SER A 130 2.42 9.41 5.68
C SER A 130 3.90 9.08 5.44
N GLY A 131 4.81 9.57 6.30
CA GLY A 131 6.24 9.22 6.31
C GLY A 131 6.48 7.71 6.40
N ARG A 132 5.88 7.10 7.40
CA ARG A 132 6.03 5.65 7.67
C ARG A 132 5.33 4.81 6.62
N VAL A 133 4.18 5.25 6.10
CA VAL A 133 3.51 4.57 4.97
C VAL A 133 4.37 4.65 3.70
N SER A 134 4.99 5.80 3.41
CA SER A 134 5.91 5.96 2.28
C SER A 134 7.09 4.99 2.38
N HIS A 135 7.70 4.87 3.55
CA HIS A 135 8.77 3.89 3.79
C HIS A 135 8.32 2.45 3.54
N VAL A 136 7.21 2.03 4.14
CA VAL A 136 6.65 0.68 3.95
C VAL A 136 6.35 0.43 2.47
N ALA A 137 5.77 1.41 1.77
CA ALA A 137 5.45 1.29 0.35
C ALA A 137 6.70 1.22 -0.54
N LYS A 138 7.75 1.99 -0.24
CA LYS A 138 9.05 1.89 -0.95
C LYS A 138 9.68 0.51 -0.80
N LEU A 139 9.57 -0.10 0.39
CA LEU A 139 10.03 -1.47 0.62
C LEU A 139 9.13 -2.49 -0.11
N GLY A 140 7.81 -2.35 0.01
CA GLY A 140 6.83 -3.22 -0.66
C GLY A 140 7.00 -3.20 -2.18
N LEU A 141 7.22 -2.04 -2.79
CA LEU A 141 7.48 -1.90 -4.22
C LEU A 141 8.69 -2.72 -4.70
N ARG A 142 9.71 -2.88 -3.84
CA ARG A 142 10.94 -3.62 -4.17
C ARG A 142 10.85 -5.12 -3.89
N TYR A 143 10.05 -5.53 -2.89
CA TYR A 143 10.14 -6.88 -2.32
C TYR A 143 8.81 -7.63 -2.23
N ASP A 144 7.66 -6.98 -2.37
CA ASP A 144 6.37 -7.65 -2.46
C ASP A 144 6.08 -8.10 -3.90
N THR A 145 5.23 -9.11 -3.99
CA THR A 145 4.63 -9.64 -5.22
C THR A 145 3.58 -8.72 -5.85
N ARG A 146 3.22 -7.60 -5.21
CA ARG A 146 2.21 -6.62 -5.67
C ARG A 146 2.80 -5.23 -5.93
N PRO A 147 3.77 -5.06 -6.84
CA PRO A 147 4.41 -3.76 -7.07
C PRO A 147 3.42 -2.68 -7.51
N ASP A 148 2.36 -3.03 -8.24
CA ASP A 148 1.35 -2.07 -8.70
C ASP A 148 0.51 -1.48 -7.56
N TYR A 149 0.23 -2.27 -6.52
CA TYR A 149 -0.45 -1.79 -5.32
C TYR A 149 0.38 -0.73 -4.60
N TRP A 150 1.67 -1.01 -4.36
CA TRP A 150 2.56 -0.08 -3.68
C TRP A 150 2.85 1.17 -4.51
N ARG A 151 2.94 1.04 -5.84
CA ARG A 151 3.06 2.19 -6.73
C ARG A 151 1.84 3.11 -6.62
N ALA A 152 0.63 2.55 -6.62
CA ALA A 152 -0.60 3.32 -6.44
C ALA A 152 -0.65 4.04 -5.09
N VAL A 153 -0.11 3.44 -4.02
CA VAL A 153 0.02 4.13 -2.72
C VAL A 153 1.00 5.30 -2.81
N ILE A 154 2.19 5.10 -3.38
CA ILE A 154 3.24 6.13 -3.47
C ILE A 154 2.78 7.32 -4.32
N GLU A 155 2.12 7.07 -5.45
CA GLU A 155 1.68 8.12 -6.38
C GLU A 155 0.68 9.11 -5.77
N VAL A 156 -0.03 8.71 -4.70
CA VAL A 156 -1.06 9.53 -4.04
C VAL A 156 -0.54 10.15 -2.73
N LEU A 157 0.57 9.65 -2.17
CA LEU A 157 1.14 10.18 -0.93
C LEU A 157 1.73 11.60 -1.13
N PRO A 158 1.66 12.47 -0.11
CA PRO A 158 2.31 13.78 -0.15
C PRO A 158 3.84 13.64 -0.20
N GLU A 159 4.50 14.54 -0.94
CA GLU A 159 5.92 14.46 -1.34
C GLU A 159 6.91 14.60 -0.16
N GLU A 160 6.54 15.32 0.90
CA GLU A 160 7.40 15.69 2.04
C GLU A 160 7.39 14.66 3.19
N CYS A 161 7.67 13.40 2.87
CA CYS A 161 7.58 12.29 3.83
C CYS A 161 8.98 11.74 4.19
N THR A 162 9.62 12.23 5.25
CA THR A 162 10.93 11.69 5.72
C THR A 162 10.90 11.29 7.20
N GLU A 163 10.94 9.98 7.45
CA GLU A 163 11.30 9.35 8.73
C GLU A 163 12.02 8.04 8.36
N GLU A 164 13.35 7.99 8.25
CA GLU A 164 14.05 6.77 7.79
C GLU A 164 14.86 6.06 8.89
N ASP A 165 15.41 6.80 9.86
CA ASP A 165 16.40 6.26 10.80
C ASP A 165 15.83 5.24 11.82
N PHE A 166 14.53 5.32 12.11
CA PHE A 166 13.87 4.46 13.11
C PHE A 166 12.99 3.35 12.52
N LEU A 167 12.92 3.20 11.19
CA LEU A 167 11.96 2.31 10.56
C LEU A 167 12.52 0.90 10.28
N PRO A 168 11.67 -0.14 10.30
CA PRO A 168 12.11 -1.50 10.05
C PRO A 168 12.69 -1.64 8.64
N GLY A 169 13.89 -2.23 8.57
CA GLY A 169 14.44 -2.73 7.32
C GLY A 169 13.66 -3.93 6.78
N VAL A 170 13.89 -4.27 5.51
CA VAL A 170 13.16 -5.33 4.79
C VAL A 170 13.13 -6.68 5.53
N SER A 171 14.22 -7.09 6.18
CA SER A 171 14.30 -8.37 6.90
C SER A 171 13.27 -8.49 8.04
N ARG A 172 12.74 -7.36 8.51
CA ARG A 172 11.70 -7.30 9.53
C ARG A 172 10.29 -7.32 8.97
N LEU A 173 10.13 -7.27 7.65
CA LEU A 173 8.84 -7.28 6.92
C LEU A 173 8.71 -8.48 5.98
N THR A 174 9.73 -9.34 5.92
CA THR A 174 9.75 -10.52 5.07
C THR A 174 10.09 -11.77 5.86
N ARG A 175 9.55 -12.91 5.46
CA ARG A 175 10.00 -14.24 5.90
C ARG A 175 11.11 -14.72 4.99
N GLU A 176 12.20 -15.19 5.56
CA GLU A 176 13.24 -15.88 4.81
C GLU A 176 13.08 -17.39 5.01
N THR A 177 13.03 -18.13 3.91
CA THR A 177 13.08 -19.59 3.92
C THR A 177 14.33 -20.05 3.17
N PHE A 178 15.11 -20.91 3.81
CA PHE A 178 16.25 -21.55 3.17
C PHE A 178 15.71 -22.59 2.18
N GLY A 179 16.05 -22.44 0.90
CA GLY A 179 15.74 -23.44 -0.10
C GLY A 179 16.35 -24.79 0.29
N SER A 180 15.58 -25.86 0.14
CA SER A 180 15.96 -27.24 0.50
C SER A 180 17.10 -27.82 -0.37
N SER A 181 17.69 -27.02 -1.26
CA SER A 181 18.71 -27.43 -2.22
C SER A 181 19.80 -26.38 -2.34
N PRO A 182 21.10 -26.75 -2.43
CA PRO A 182 22.23 -25.82 -2.58
C PRO A 182 22.16 -24.86 -3.78
N ARG A 183 21.26 -25.11 -4.74
CA ARG A 183 21.05 -24.28 -5.93
C ARG A 183 19.94 -23.25 -5.80
N HIS A 184 19.09 -23.37 -4.78
CA HIS A 184 18.02 -22.42 -4.52
C HIS A 184 18.49 -21.53 -3.35
N GLY A 185 18.81 -20.27 -3.67
CA GLY A 185 19.18 -19.27 -2.68
C GLY A 185 18.06 -19.00 -1.66
N VAL A 186 18.28 -18.03 -0.77
CA VAL A 186 17.28 -17.62 0.22
C VAL A 186 16.03 -17.09 -0.51
N ILE A 187 14.89 -17.73 -0.26
CA ILE A 187 13.59 -17.22 -0.73
C ILE A 187 13.09 -16.24 0.31
N ARG A 188 12.89 -14.99 -0.11
CA ARG A 188 12.33 -13.93 0.71
C ARG A 188 10.89 -13.69 0.31
N GLU A 189 9.98 -13.87 1.25
CA GLU A 189 8.55 -13.70 1.07
C GLU A 189 8.05 -12.50 1.87
N TRP A 190 7.28 -11.63 1.25
CA TRP A 190 6.68 -10.48 1.92
C TRP A 190 5.58 -10.89 2.90
N LEU A 191 5.66 -10.40 4.14
CA LEU A 191 4.68 -10.73 5.18
C LEU A 191 3.41 -9.88 5.02
N ARG A 192 2.27 -10.53 5.23
CA ARG A 192 0.94 -9.94 5.05
C ARG A 192 -0.05 -10.60 6.01
N SER A 193 -1.15 -9.92 6.32
CA SER A 193 -2.26 -10.54 7.05
C SER A 193 -2.95 -11.61 6.22
N ASP A 194 -3.36 -12.70 6.87
CA ASP A 194 -4.20 -13.75 6.28
C ASP A 194 -5.70 -13.44 6.47
N PHE A 195 -6.07 -12.16 6.54
CA PHE A 195 -7.45 -11.76 6.82
C PHE A 195 -8.37 -12.06 5.63
N THR A 196 -9.42 -12.82 5.89
CA THR A 196 -10.50 -13.05 4.94
C THR A 196 -11.70 -12.22 5.41
N ARG A 197 -12.11 -11.22 4.62
CA ARG A 197 -13.26 -10.34 4.88
C ARG A 197 -14.58 -11.09 4.70
#